data_AF-A0A963EFK4-F1
#
_entry.id   AF-A0A963EFK4-F1
#
_cell.length_a   1.000
_cell.length_b   1.000
_cell.length_c   1.000
_cell.angle_alpha   90.00
_cell.angle_beta   90.00
_cell.angle_gamma   90.00
#
_symmetry.space_group_name_H-M   'P 1'
#
loop_
_entity.id
_entity.type
_entity.pdbx_description
1 polymer ?
#
loop_
_entity_poly.entity_id
_entity_poly.type
_entity_poly.pdbx_seq_one_letter_code
_entity_poly.pdbx_strand_id
1 'polypeptide(L)'
;MRESSPATKARPLLVETFIESGASATNDRRSEIQLMIEAGTSRPALFDVVVVHSFSRFFRDHFELEFYVRKLAKNRVKLVSITQKMPLAA
;
A
#
# COMPACT_ATOMS: atom_id res chain seq x y z
N MET A 1 3.65 -20.50 35.41
CA MET A 1 3.27 -19.56 34.34
C MET A 1 4.46 -19.43 33.39
N ARG A 2 4.35 -19.91 32.15
CA ARG A 2 5.39 -19.71 31.14
C ARG A 2 5.09 -18.39 30.44
N GLU A 3 5.95 -17.41 30.67
CA GLU A 3 5.92 -16.13 29.98
C GLU A 3 6.21 -16.41 28.50
N SER A 4 5.19 -16.21 27.67
CA SER A 4 5.28 -16.40 26.22
C SER A 4 6.25 -15.37 25.65
N SER A 5 7.40 -15.87 25.16
CA SER A 5 8.42 -15.09 24.45
C SER A 5 7.77 -14.19 23.37
N PRO A 6 8.12 -12.89 23.27
CA PRO A 6 7.57 -12.03 22.24
C PRO A 6 8.07 -12.54 20.89
N ALA A 7 7.15 -12.90 20.00
CA ALA A 7 7.47 -13.21 18.62
C ALA A 7 8.35 -12.08 18.06
N THR A 8 9.60 -12.41 17.71
CA THR A 8 10.55 -11.49 17.12
C THR A 8 9.87 -10.77 15.96
N LYS A 9 9.59 -9.47 16.10
CA LYS A 9 9.10 -8.65 14.99
C LYS A 9 10.16 -8.70 13.89
N ALA A 10 9.84 -9.38 12.78
CA ALA A 10 10.71 -9.40 11.62
C ALA A 10 10.96 -7.97 11.13
N ARG A 11 12.19 -7.67 10.70
CA ARG A 11 12.53 -6.38 10.11
C ARG A 11 11.91 -6.32 8.70
N PRO A 12 11.20 -5.24 8.34
CA PRO A 12 10.72 -5.07 6.99
C PRO A 12 11.89 -4.93 6.02
N LEU A 13 11.75 -5.54 4.84
CA LEU A 13 12.68 -5.42 3.72
C LEU A 13 12.03 -4.57 2.63
N LEU A 14 12.79 -3.63 2.05
CA LEU A 14 12.35 -2.92 0.85
C LEU A 14 12.43 -3.87 -0.34
N VAL A 15 11.29 -4.15 -0.96
CA VAL A 15 11.22 -5.04 -2.13
C VAL A 15 11.35 -4.26 -3.43
N GLU A 16 10.63 -3.14 -3.56
CA GLU A 16 10.60 -2.33 -4.79
C GLU A 16 10.23 -0.87 -4.45
N THR A 17 10.62 0.08 -5.32
CA THR A 17 10.27 1.50 -5.23
C THR A 17 9.57 1.98 -6.49
N PHE A 18 8.34 2.49 -6.35
CA PHE A 18 7.54 3.06 -7.43
C PHE A 18 7.49 4.58 -7.29
N ILE A 19 7.97 5.32 -8.30
CA ILE A 19 8.13 6.78 -8.24
C ILE A 19 7.27 7.47 -9.30
N GLU A 20 6.20 8.12 -8.86
CA GLU A 20 5.34 8.93 -9.74
C GLU A 20 5.77 10.41 -9.69
N SER A 21 6.41 10.90 -10.76
CA SER A 21 6.93 12.26 -10.89
C SER A 21 5.80 13.23 -11.25
N GLY A 22 5.04 13.70 -10.27
CA GLY A 22 3.80 14.44 -10.52
C GLY A 22 3.97 15.80 -11.22
N ALA A 23 3.17 16.02 -12.27
CA ALA A 23 2.53 17.30 -12.53
C ALA A 23 1.11 17.06 -13.06
N SER A 24 0.13 17.31 -12.21
CA SER A 24 -1.32 17.29 -12.51
C SER A 24 -1.97 15.93 -12.75
N ALA A 25 -3.02 15.68 -11.97
CA ALA A 25 -4.01 14.63 -12.18
C ALA A 25 -4.89 14.95 -13.40
N THR A 26 -4.28 15.06 -14.58
CA THR A 26 -4.97 15.33 -15.85
C THR A 26 -4.41 14.56 -17.05
N ASN A 27 -3.45 13.65 -16.87
CA ASN A 27 -3.01 12.78 -17.97
C ASN A 27 -2.89 11.32 -17.51
N ASP A 28 -3.58 10.45 -18.26
CA ASP A 28 -4.15 9.15 -17.85
C ASP A 28 -3.15 7.98 -17.75
N ARG A 29 -1.90 8.21 -17.36
CA ARG A 29 -0.94 7.11 -17.22
C ARG A 29 -0.09 7.24 -15.97
N ARG A 30 -0.73 7.07 -14.81
CA ARG A 30 -0.05 6.71 -13.54
C ARG A 30 0.53 5.30 -13.66
N SER A 31 1.54 5.11 -14.51
CA SER A 31 2.08 3.79 -14.83
C SER A 31 2.65 3.11 -13.58
N GLU A 32 3.34 3.85 -12.72
CA GLU A 32 4.00 3.30 -11.54
C GLU A 32 3.01 2.84 -10.49
N ILE A 33 1.94 3.60 -10.25
CA ILE A 33 0.88 3.18 -9.33
C ILE A 33 0.16 1.95 -9.86
N GLN A 34 -0.10 1.85 -11.16
CA GLN A 34 -0.72 0.66 -11.74
C GLN A 34 0.20 -0.57 -11.63
N LEU A 35 1.49 -0.44 -11.96
CA LEU A 35 2.47 -1.50 -11.79
C LEU A 35 2.56 -1.97 -10.33
N MET A 36 2.54 -1.04 -9.39
CA MET A 36 2.49 -1.35 -7.96
C MET A 36 1.23 -2.13 -7.59
N ILE A 37 0.05 -1.76 -8.13
CA ILE A 37 -1.19 -2.51 -7.89
C ILE A 37 -1.12 -3.90 -8.52
N GLU A 38 -0.58 -4.05 -9.72
CA GLU A 38 -0.40 -5.35 -10.37
C GLU A 38 0.54 -6.25 -9.55
N ALA A 39 1.68 -5.74 -9.12
CA ALA A 39 2.62 -6.42 -8.23
C ALA A 39 2.01 -6.81 -6.87
N GLY A 40 1.15 -5.95 -6.31
CA GLY A 40 0.43 -6.22 -5.06
C GLY A 40 -0.80 -7.13 -5.23
N THR A 41 -1.22 -7.42 -6.46
CA THR A 41 -2.39 -8.27 -6.75
C THR A 41 -2.04 -9.55 -7.51
N SER A 42 -0.75 -9.75 -7.82
CA SER A 42 -0.22 -11.01 -8.32
C SER A 42 -0.36 -12.12 -7.29
N ARG A 43 -0.21 -13.37 -7.73
CA ARG A 43 -0.25 -14.56 -6.87
C ARG A 43 1.03 -15.39 -7.09
N PRO A 44 1.96 -15.43 -6.12
CA PRO A 44 1.96 -14.67 -4.86
C PRO A 44 2.14 -13.16 -5.10
N ALA A 45 1.69 -12.34 -4.16
CA ALA A 45 2.00 -10.91 -4.15
C ALA A 45 3.50 -10.72 -3.90
N LEU A 46 4.12 -9.72 -4.53
CA LEU A 46 5.56 -9.47 -4.36
C LEU A 46 5.91 -8.89 -2.98
N PHE A 47 4.94 -8.33 -2.27
CA PHE A 47 5.12 -7.71 -0.97
C PHE A 47 3.83 -7.76 -0.15
N ASP A 48 3.95 -7.68 1.18
CA ASP A 48 2.82 -7.68 2.11
C ASP A 48 2.33 -6.26 2.47
N VAL A 49 3.15 -5.24 2.23
CA VAL A 49 2.86 -3.85 2.63
C VAL A 49 3.29 -2.87 1.54
N VAL A 50 2.39 -1.96 1.19
CA VAL A 50 2.67 -0.75 0.42
C VAL A 50 2.77 0.42 1.38
N VAL A 51 3.86 1.18 1.31
CA VAL A 51 4.03 2.41 2.09
C VAL A 51 3.96 3.62 1.16
N VAL A 52 3.06 4.55 1.47
CA VAL A 52 2.91 5.83 0.76
C VAL A 52 3.18 7.00 1.69
N HIS A 53 3.61 8.13 1.15
CA HIS A 53 3.82 9.33 1.97
C HIS A 53 2.52 9.82 2.64
N SER A 54 1.45 9.98 1.85
CA SER A 54 0.12 10.39 2.32
C SER A 54 -0.96 9.85 1.38
N PHE A 55 -2.15 9.56 1.91
CA PHE A 55 -3.26 9.06 1.10
C PHE A 55 -3.66 10.04 0.01
N SER A 56 -3.72 11.34 0.31
CA SER A 56 -4.07 12.41 -0.64
C SER A 56 -3.11 12.54 -1.83
N ARG A 57 -1.86 12.05 -1.70
CA ARG A 57 -0.88 12.01 -2.80
C ARG A 57 -1.00 10.74 -3.62
N PHE A 58 -1.56 9.69 -3.04
CA PHE A 58 -1.79 8.40 -3.68
C PHE A 58 -3.10 8.41 -4.48
N PHE A 59 -4.21 8.82 -3.85
CA PHE A 59 -5.48 9.12 -4.52
C PHE A 59 -6.12 10.36 -3.90
N ARG A 60 -6.66 11.24 -4.75
CA ARG A 60 -7.39 12.44 -4.29
C ARG A 60 -8.83 12.10 -3.89
N ASP A 61 -9.41 11.12 -4.57
CA ASP A 61 -10.76 10.63 -4.33
C ASP A 61 -10.77 9.51 -3.26
N HIS A 62 -11.70 9.60 -2.31
CA HIS A 62 -11.80 8.66 -1.21
C HIS A 62 -12.34 7.29 -1.63
N PHE A 63 -13.27 7.24 -2.59
CA PHE A 63 -13.82 5.99 -3.11
C PHE A 63 -12.77 5.24 -3.93
N GLU A 64 -11.98 5.94 -4.74
CA GLU A 64 -10.84 5.35 -5.45
C GLU A 64 -9.84 4.73 -4.46
N LEU A 65 -9.47 5.47 -3.41
CA LEU A 65 -8.59 4.97 -2.36
C LEU A 65 -9.14 3.68 -1.74
N GLU A 66 -10.41 3.68 -1.31
CA GLU A 66 -11.03 2.53 -0.67
C GLU A 66 -11.10 1.32 -1.60
N PHE A 67 -11.39 1.53 -2.89
CA PHE A 67 -11.36 0.48 -3.90
C PHE A 67 -10.00 -0.22 -3.96
N TYR A 68 -8.90 0.54 -4.02
CA TYR A 68 -7.55 -0.04 -4.07
C TYR A 68 -7.12 -0.70 -2.76
N VAL A 69 -7.49 -0.11 -1.62
CA VAL A 69 -7.28 -0.74 -0.29
C VAL A 69 -7.92 -2.13 -0.26
N ARG A 70 -9.20 -2.24 -0.64
CA ARG A 70 -9.91 -3.53 -0.69
C ARG A 70 -9.31 -4.49 -1.72
N LYS A 71 -8.87 -3.99 -2.88
CA LYS A 71 -8.24 -4.80 -3.92
C LYS A 71 -6.93 -5.43 -3.45
N LEU A 72 -6.08 -4.66 -2.75
CA LEU A 72 -4.83 -5.14 -2.15
C LEU A 72 -5.09 -6.09 -0.97
N ALA A 73 -6.06 -5.77 -0.10
CA ALA A 73 -6.41 -6.58 1.05
C ALA A 73 -6.86 -8.00 0.68
N LYS A 74 -7.55 -8.17 -0.46
CA LYS A 74 -7.89 -9.50 -1.01
C LYS A 74 -6.67 -10.40 -1.26
N ASN A 75 -5.49 -9.80 -1.47
CA ASN A 75 -4.22 -10.50 -1.63
C ASN A 75 -3.32 -10.40 -0.38
N ARG A 76 -3.89 -10.05 0.78
CA ARG A 76 -3.20 -9.85 2.07
C ARG A 76 -2.18 -8.70 2.08
N VAL A 77 -2.25 -7.81 1.10
CA VAL A 77 -1.38 -6.63 1.01
C VAL A 77 -2.04 -5.45 1.74
N LYS A 78 -1.30 -4.79 2.64
CA LYS A 78 -1.78 -3.62 3.41
C LYS A 78 -1.24 -2.32 2.81
N LEU A 79 -2.09 -1.29 2.73
CA LEU A 79 -1.66 0.07 2.40
C LEU A 79 -1.45 0.87 3.69
N VAL A 80 -0.26 1.45 3.86
CA VAL A 80 0.13 2.24 5.03
C VAL A 80 0.62 3.62 4.58
N SER A 81 0.18 4.65 5.29
CA SER A 81 0.67 6.01 5.09
C SER A 81 1.72 6.37 6.15
N ILE A 82 2.76 7.10 5.75
CA ILE A 82 3.79 7.64 6.66
C ILE A 82 3.19 8.73 7.55
N THR A 83 2.37 9.60 6.97
CA THR A 83 1.89 10.82 7.63
C THR A 83 0.52 10.66 8.29
N GLN A 84 -0.23 9.61 7.96
CA GLN A 84 -1.62 9.46 8.37
C GLN A 84 -1.90 8.04 8.89
N LYS A 85 -2.67 7.92 9.97
CA LYS A 85 -3.20 6.63 10.40
C LYS A 85 -4.42 6.28 9.57
N MET A 86 -4.52 5.02 9.15
CA MET A 86 -5.73 4.50 8.50
C MET A 86 -6.89 4.50 9.53
N PRO A 87 -8.08 5.02 9.19
CA PRO A 87 -9.24 4.89 10.06
C PRO A 87 -9.58 3.40 10.19
N LEU A 88 -9.95 2.98 11.41
CA LEU A 88 -10.10 1.58 11.84
C LEU A 88 -11.22 0.76 11.15
N ALA A 89 -11.76 1.23 10.03
CA ALA A 89 -12.82 0.56 9.29
C ALA A 89 -12.55 0.69 7.78
N ALA A 90 -11.90 -0.32 7.20
CA ALA A 90 -11.92 -0.62 5.76
C ALA A 90 -11.45 -2.07 5.53
#